data_AF-A0AAE7CSZ4-F1
#
_entry.id   AF-A0AAE7CSZ4-F1
#
_cell.length_a   1.000
_cell.length_b   1.000
_cell.length_c   1.000
_cell.angle_alpha   90.00
_cell.angle_beta   90.00
_cell.angle_gamma   90.00
#
_symmetry.space_group_name_H-M   'P 1'
#
loop_
_entity.id
_entity.type
_entity.pdbx_description
1 polymer ?
#
loop_
_entity_poly.entity_id
_entity_poly.type
_entity_poly.pdbx_seq_one_letter_code
_entity_poly.pdbx_strand_id
1 'polypeptide(L)'
;MAIGLKFDKQKILGKDYRDITAALQLDQLFGKLTLREAKPLFAFEDDLTQPRNADGSYPQASTGEILGIDVDLRSSVQSEVIKFTIVGVTPTDFEALGIAFNDEVVLEGIRVAYYAIPQGGNRSNNGYKLFAEGISKAGAAKVEMPKKDDKMPKK
;
A
#
# COMPACT_ATOMS: atom_id res chain seq x y z
N MET A 1 14.42 4.56 31.97
CA MET A 1 13.20 4.07 31.29
C MET A 1 12.93 4.99 30.12
N ALA A 2 13.17 4.56 28.88
CA ALA A 2 12.80 5.37 27.72
C ALA A 2 11.30 5.15 27.46
N ILE A 3 10.50 6.17 27.79
CA ILE A 3 9.09 6.23 27.37
C ILE A 3 9.12 6.65 25.90
N GLY A 4 9.27 5.68 25.01
CA GLY A 4 9.19 5.87 23.57
C GLY A 4 7.95 5.17 23.02
N LEU A 5 7.24 5.81 22.08
CA LEU A 5 6.15 5.18 21.32
C LEU A 5 6.70 3.92 20.64
N LYS A 6 6.26 2.74 21.10
CA LYS A 6 6.62 1.45 20.54
C LYS A 6 5.54 1.03 19.56
N PHE A 7 5.93 0.86 18.30
CA PHE A 7 5.07 0.39 17.22
C PHE A 7 5.49 -1.01 16.80
N ASP A 8 4.52 -1.87 16.50
CA ASP A 8 4.79 -3.23 16.08
C ASP A 8 5.39 -3.26 14.68
N LYS A 9 6.34 -4.18 14.48
CA LYS A 9 6.94 -4.42 13.17
C LYS A 9 6.06 -5.40 12.40
N GLN A 10 5.74 -5.08 11.16
CA GLN A 10 5.02 -5.96 10.25
C GLN A 10 5.73 -6.05 8.90
N LYS A 11 5.65 -7.22 8.27
CA LYS A 11 6.08 -7.41 6.88
C LYS A 11 4.90 -7.20 5.96
N ILE A 12 5.02 -6.27 5.01
CA ILE A 12 4.04 -6.04 3.94
C ILE A 12 4.81 -6.09 2.63
N LEU A 13 4.37 -6.94 1.69
CA LEU A 13 5.05 -7.16 0.40
C LEU A 13 6.56 -7.42 0.56
N GLY A 14 6.93 -8.25 1.54
CA GLY A 14 8.32 -8.60 1.85
C GLY A 14 9.14 -7.52 2.58
N LYS A 15 8.61 -6.31 2.75
CA LYS A 15 9.32 -5.16 3.36
C LYS A 15 8.89 -4.94 4.81
N ASP A 16 9.85 -4.56 5.66
CA ASP A 16 9.59 -4.30 7.08
C ASP A 16 9.06 -2.87 7.28
N TYR A 17 7.90 -2.77 7.92
CA TYR A 17 7.25 -1.52 8.30
C TYR A 17 6.95 -1.50 9.79
N ARG A 18 6.76 -0.30 10.33
CA ARG A 18 6.14 -0.10 11.66
C ARG A 18 4.70 0.29 11.47
N ASP A 19 3.79 -0.44 12.11
CA ASP A 19 2.36 -0.10 12.08
C ASP A 19 2.08 1.06 13.06
N ILE A 20 1.62 2.19 12.52
CA ILE A 20 1.24 3.36 13.33
C ILE A 20 -0.27 3.62 13.30
N THR A 21 -1.06 2.72 12.70
CA THR A 21 -2.50 2.89 12.47
C THR A 21 -3.26 3.18 13.75
N ALA A 22 -2.96 2.45 14.83
CA ALA A 22 -3.62 2.60 16.12
C ALA A 22 -3.44 3.99 16.78
N ALA A 23 -2.45 4.77 16.34
CA ALA A 23 -2.21 6.13 16.82
C ALA A 23 -2.97 7.20 16.03
N LEU A 24 -3.74 6.82 15.00
CA LEU A 24 -4.38 7.74 14.06
C LEU A 24 -5.90 7.59 14.05
N GLN A 25 -6.60 8.72 13.91
CA GLN A 25 -8.05 8.74 13.70
C GLN A 25 -8.33 8.79 12.20
N LEU A 26 -8.39 7.61 11.57
CA LEU A 26 -8.42 7.49 10.10
C LEU A 26 -9.61 8.21 9.46
N ASP A 27 -10.80 8.13 10.06
CA ASP A 27 -12.01 8.79 9.54
C ASP A 27 -11.86 10.31 9.51
N GLN A 28 -11.22 10.89 10.52
CA GLN A 28 -10.93 12.32 10.56
C GLN A 28 -9.79 12.70 9.62
N LEU A 29 -8.84 11.78 9.42
CA LEU A 29 -7.68 12.02 8.55
C LEU A 29 -8.09 12.04 7.07
N PHE A 30 -8.94 11.10 6.65
CA PHE A 30 -9.24 10.89 5.24
C PHE A 30 -10.63 11.36 4.81
N GLY A 31 -11.63 11.27 5.69
CA GLY A 31 -13.04 11.51 5.33
C GLY A 31 -13.48 10.64 4.15
N LYS A 32 -14.22 11.25 3.22
CA LYS A 32 -14.67 10.56 2.00
C LYS A 32 -13.52 10.42 1.02
N LEU A 33 -13.41 9.23 0.43
CA LEU A 33 -12.41 8.89 -0.57
C LEU A 33 -13.09 8.71 -1.92
N THR A 34 -12.56 9.39 -2.94
CA THR A 34 -13.05 9.25 -4.33
C THR A 34 -11.94 8.77 -5.24
N LEU A 35 -12.22 7.76 -6.07
CA LEU A 35 -11.22 7.18 -6.97
C LEU A 35 -10.77 8.19 -8.04
N ARG A 36 -9.45 8.28 -8.26
CA ARG A 36 -8.83 9.06 -9.33
C ARG A 36 -8.11 8.20 -10.33
N GLU A 37 -7.38 7.19 -9.87
CA GLU A 37 -6.67 6.27 -10.74
C GLU A 37 -6.48 4.94 -10.02
N ALA A 38 -6.39 3.85 -10.78
CA ALA A 38 -6.03 2.54 -10.29
C ALA A 38 -5.04 1.91 -11.27
N LYS A 39 -3.93 1.38 -10.75
CA LYS A 39 -2.85 0.77 -11.54
C LYS A 39 -2.36 -0.51 -10.88
N PRO A 40 -2.07 -1.58 -11.65
CA PRO A 40 -1.42 -2.75 -11.11
C PRO A 40 -0.07 -2.40 -10.48
N LEU A 41 0.20 -2.95 -9.29
CA LEU A 41 1.50 -2.87 -8.64
C LEU A 41 2.33 -4.10 -9.03
N PHE A 42 3.41 -3.88 -9.77
CA PHE A 42 4.33 -4.94 -10.19
C PHE A 42 5.44 -5.17 -9.16
N ALA A 43 5.90 -6.42 -9.04
CA ALA A 43 7.15 -6.76 -8.36
C ALA A 43 8.34 -6.47 -9.28
N PHE A 44 9.43 -6.01 -8.68
CA PHE A 44 10.67 -5.65 -9.37
C PHE A 44 11.86 -6.36 -8.71
N GLU A 45 12.87 -6.67 -9.52
CA GLU A 45 14.12 -7.29 -9.10
C GLU A 45 15.32 -6.59 -9.75
N ASP A 46 16.51 -6.80 -9.16
CA ASP A 46 17.79 -6.32 -9.69
C ASP A 46 18.06 -6.95 -11.06
N ASP A 47 18.18 -6.13 -12.09
CA ASP A 47 18.65 -6.56 -13.41
C ASP A 47 20.17 -6.64 -13.41
N LEU A 48 20.68 -7.83 -13.13
CA LEU A 48 22.12 -8.13 -13.11
C LEU A 48 22.75 -8.15 -14.51
N THR A 49 21.95 -8.09 -15.58
CA THR A 49 22.44 -8.09 -16.97
C THR A 49 22.87 -6.70 -17.44
N GLN A 50 22.43 -5.65 -16.74
CA GLN A 50 22.74 -4.27 -17.06
C GLN A 50 23.87 -3.68 -16.18
N PRO A 51 24.60 -2.67 -16.68
CA PRO A 51 25.55 -1.93 -15.87
C PRO A 51 24.86 -1.32 -14.64
N ARG A 52 25.60 -1.25 -13.54
CA ARG A 52 25.13 -0.58 -12.32
C ARG A 52 24.86 0.91 -12.56
N ASN A 53 23.90 1.44 -11.84
CA ASN A 53 23.63 2.87 -11.75
C ASN A 53 24.84 3.62 -11.16
N ALA A 54 24.84 4.95 -11.30
CA ALA A 54 25.92 5.81 -10.79
C ALA A 54 26.12 5.72 -9.26
N ASP A 55 25.09 5.30 -8.52
CA ASP A 55 25.13 5.06 -7.08
C ASP A 55 25.58 3.63 -6.69
N GLY A 56 25.92 2.79 -7.67
CA GLY A 56 26.36 1.41 -7.47
C GLY A 56 25.24 0.38 -7.32
N SER A 57 23.97 0.80 -7.36
CA SER A 57 22.80 -0.10 -7.37
C SER A 57 22.60 -0.76 -8.73
N TYR A 58 21.90 -1.90 -8.79
CA TYR A 58 21.44 -2.47 -10.06
C TYR A 58 20.17 -1.76 -10.53
N PRO A 59 20.00 -1.54 -11.85
CA PRO A 59 18.70 -1.19 -12.42
C PRO A 59 17.63 -2.20 -11.99
N GLN A 60 16.39 -1.75 -11.84
CA GLN A 60 15.27 -2.63 -11.50
C GLN A 60 14.52 -3.03 -12.76
N ALA A 61 14.31 -4.33 -12.96
CA ALA A 61 13.43 -4.86 -14.00
C ALA A 61 12.12 -5.38 -13.38
N SER A 62 11.01 -5.15 -14.06
CA SER A 62 9.72 -5.73 -13.65
C SER A 62 9.77 -7.24 -13.87
N THR A 63 9.40 -8.00 -12.85
CA THR A 63 9.24 -9.46 -12.93
C THR A 63 7.98 -9.87 -13.68
N GLY A 64 7.05 -8.93 -13.89
CA GLY A 64 5.70 -9.19 -14.41
C GLY A 64 4.72 -9.73 -13.36
N GLU A 65 5.17 -10.08 -12.15
CA GLU A 65 4.30 -10.48 -11.06
C GLU A 65 3.53 -9.28 -10.51
N ILE A 66 2.22 -9.46 -10.26
CA ILE A 66 1.35 -8.43 -9.70
C ILE A 66 1.17 -8.68 -8.20
N LEU A 67 1.56 -7.70 -7.39
CA LEU A 67 1.51 -7.74 -5.93
C LEU A 67 0.21 -7.16 -5.36
N GLY A 68 -0.50 -6.35 -6.15
CA GLY A 68 -1.72 -5.66 -5.74
C GLY A 68 -2.07 -4.54 -6.71
N ILE A 69 -2.80 -3.54 -6.22
CA ILE A 69 -3.20 -2.37 -7.01
C ILE A 69 -2.87 -1.10 -6.24
N ASP A 70 -2.15 -0.20 -6.87
CA ASP A 70 -2.04 1.18 -6.38
C ASP A 70 -3.27 1.96 -6.83
N VAL A 71 -3.99 2.54 -5.87
CA VAL A 71 -5.13 3.42 -6.11
C VAL A 71 -4.81 4.83 -5.62
N ASP A 72 -5.10 5.80 -6.45
CA ASP A 72 -4.99 7.21 -6.12
C ASP A 72 -6.39 7.71 -5.74
N LEU A 73 -6.54 8.13 -4.48
CA LEU A 73 -7.82 8.53 -3.90
C LEU A 73 -7.78 9.99 -3.46
N ARG A 74 -8.77 10.79 -3.88
CA ARG A 74 -8.90 12.14 -3.36
C ARG A 74 -9.65 12.12 -2.03
N SER A 75 -9.02 12.65 -1.00
CA SER A 75 -9.62 12.87 0.33
C SER A 75 -10.45 14.14 0.35
N SER A 76 -11.64 14.08 0.96
CA SER A 76 -12.48 15.26 1.20
C SER A 76 -11.93 16.17 2.30
N VAL A 77 -11.10 15.65 3.21
CA VAL A 77 -10.55 16.42 4.34
C VAL A 77 -9.25 17.11 3.93
N GLN A 78 -8.31 16.36 3.38
CA GLN A 78 -7.00 16.89 3.01
C GLN A 78 -7.01 17.63 1.68
N SER A 79 -8.06 17.45 0.86
CA SER A 79 -8.18 17.98 -0.50
C SER A 79 -7.08 17.53 -1.47
N GLU A 80 -6.22 16.59 -1.06
CA GLU A 80 -5.12 16.03 -1.84
C GLU A 80 -5.45 14.61 -2.36
N VAL A 81 -4.69 14.19 -3.38
CA VAL A 81 -4.70 12.82 -3.88
C VAL A 81 -3.70 12.01 -3.09
N ILE A 82 -4.20 10.96 -2.44
CA ILE A 82 -3.47 10.10 -1.54
C ILE A 82 -3.40 8.72 -2.18
N LYS A 83 -2.20 8.16 -2.27
CA LYS A 83 -1.98 6.83 -2.80
C LYS A 83 -2.14 5.76 -1.73
N PHE A 84 -2.96 4.75 -2.01
CA PHE A 84 -3.08 3.52 -1.24
C PHE A 84 -2.64 2.33 -2.10
N THR A 85 -1.92 1.40 -1.49
CA THR A 85 -1.69 0.08 -2.10
C THR A 85 -2.70 -0.91 -1.53
N ILE A 86 -3.58 -1.43 -2.38
CA ILE A 86 -4.52 -2.49 -2.04
C ILE A 86 -3.82 -3.83 -2.23
N VAL A 87 -3.58 -4.53 -1.13
CA VAL A 87 -2.83 -5.79 -1.12
C VAL A 87 -3.80 -6.95 -1.29
N GLY A 88 -3.44 -7.94 -2.12
CA GLY A 88 -4.24 -9.16 -2.28
C GLY A 88 -5.40 -9.05 -3.26
N VAL A 89 -5.62 -7.87 -3.87
CA VAL A 89 -6.61 -7.65 -4.93
C VAL A 89 -5.92 -7.73 -6.29
N THR A 90 -6.42 -8.59 -7.18
CA THR A 90 -5.93 -8.66 -8.56
C THR A 90 -6.59 -7.59 -9.44
N PRO A 91 -5.98 -7.19 -10.58
CA PRO A 91 -6.60 -6.24 -11.50
C PRO A 91 -7.98 -6.69 -11.96
N THR A 92 -8.16 -7.99 -12.24
CA THR A 92 -9.44 -8.56 -12.64
C THR A 92 -10.48 -8.47 -11.52
N ASP A 93 -10.11 -8.75 -10.28
CA ASP A 93 -11.02 -8.61 -9.14
C ASP A 93 -11.46 -7.15 -8.97
N PHE A 94 -10.54 -6.20 -9.17
CA PHE A 94 -10.84 -4.78 -9.08
C PHE A 94 -11.75 -4.29 -10.20
N GLU A 95 -11.51 -4.71 -11.44
CA GLU A 95 -12.40 -4.41 -12.56
C GLU A 95 -13.82 -4.94 -12.31
N ALA A 96 -13.95 -6.13 -11.71
CA ALA A 96 -15.23 -6.73 -11.35
C ALA A 96 -16.01 -5.92 -10.29
N LEU A 97 -15.35 -5.08 -9.49
CA LEU A 97 -16.03 -4.19 -8.54
C LEU A 97 -16.79 -3.04 -9.23
N GLY A 98 -16.53 -2.78 -10.52
CA GLY A 98 -17.22 -1.74 -11.28
C GLY A 98 -17.01 -0.32 -10.74
N ILE A 99 -15.86 -0.08 -10.10
CA ILE A 99 -15.50 1.24 -9.56
C ILE A 99 -14.95 2.10 -10.70
N ALA A 100 -15.61 3.21 -10.97
CA ALA A 100 -15.22 4.19 -11.99
C ALA A 100 -14.53 5.42 -11.38
N PHE A 101 -13.92 6.23 -12.24
CA PHE A 101 -13.39 7.53 -11.86
C PHE A 101 -14.46 8.38 -11.14
N ASN A 102 -14.06 9.08 -10.07
CA ASN A 102 -14.90 9.85 -9.15
C ASN A 102 -15.87 9.06 -8.27
N ASP A 103 -15.97 7.73 -8.39
CA ASP A 103 -16.79 6.97 -7.46
C ASP A 103 -16.27 7.11 -6.03
N GLU A 104 -17.19 7.28 -5.09
CA GLU A 104 -16.88 7.20 -3.66
C GLU A 104 -16.57 5.74 -3.33
N VAL A 105 -15.48 5.51 -2.58
CA VAL A 105 -14.99 4.18 -2.24
C VAL A 105 -14.80 4.03 -0.73
N VAL A 106 -14.93 2.80 -0.26
CA VAL A 106 -14.63 2.42 1.12
C VAL A 106 -13.46 1.44 1.10
N LEU A 107 -12.46 1.72 1.93
CA LEU A 107 -11.32 0.84 2.12
C LEU A 107 -11.52 -0.03 3.36
N GLU A 108 -11.09 -1.29 3.27
CA GLU A 108 -11.12 -2.23 4.39
C GLU A 108 -9.70 -2.50 4.90
N GLY A 109 -9.55 -2.62 6.22
CA GLY A 109 -8.27 -2.97 6.84
C GLY A 109 -7.16 -1.97 6.52
N ILE A 110 -7.46 -0.66 6.56
CA ILE A 110 -6.45 0.39 6.31
C ILE A 110 -5.29 0.21 7.30
N ARG A 111 -4.05 0.23 6.78
CA ARG A 111 -2.83 0.25 7.58
C ARG A 111 -1.94 1.42 7.18
N VAL A 112 -1.52 2.19 8.16
CA VAL A 112 -0.52 3.26 8.00
C VAL A 112 0.84 2.71 8.42
N ALA A 113 1.69 2.51 7.43
CA ALA A 113 2.97 1.84 7.57
C ALA A 113 4.11 2.86 7.50
N TYR A 114 4.75 3.12 8.63
CA TYR A 114 5.93 3.96 8.70
C TYR A 114 7.18 3.16 8.32
N TYR A 115 8.03 3.77 7.49
CA TYR A 115 9.37 3.26 7.20
C TYR A 115 10.42 4.32 7.48
N ALA A 116 11.54 3.85 8.02
CA ALA A 116 12.74 4.66 8.18
C ALA A 116 13.86 3.94 7.46
N ILE A 117 14.36 4.52 6.38
CA ILE A 117 15.58 4.05 5.74
C ILE A 117 16.71 4.85 6.38
N PRO A 118 17.58 4.22 7.19
CA PRO A 118 18.79 4.87 7.66
C PRO A 118 19.72 5.02 6.45
N GLN A 119 19.78 6.21 5.85
CA GLN A 119 20.92 6.56 5.00
C GLN A 119 22.06 6.99 5.94
N GLY A 120 23.29 6.57 5.63
CA GLY A 120 24.45 7.00 6.41
C GLY A 120 24.53 8.53 6.48
N GLY A 121 24.57 9.09 7.70
CA GLY A 121 24.49 10.53 7.97
C GLY A 121 23.13 11.01 8.48
N ASN A 122 23.02 12.28 8.86
CA ASN A 122 21.86 12.88 9.53
C ASN A 122 20.63 13.13 8.60
N ARG A 123 20.48 12.32 7.55
CA ARG A 123 19.35 12.39 6.60
C ARG A 123 18.67 11.03 6.56
N SER A 124 17.75 10.81 7.48
CA SER A 124 16.87 9.65 7.43
C SER A 124 15.79 9.90 6.36
N ASN A 125 15.71 9.05 5.33
CA ASN A 125 14.61 9.08 4.38
C ASN A 125 13.43 8.34 5.01
N ASN A 126 12.75 9.06 5.90
CA ASN A 126 11.60 8.57 6.65
C ASN A 126 10.34 8.92 5.88
N GLY A 127 9.38 8.00 5.84
CA GLY A 127 8.11 8.23 5.19
C GLY A 127 7.04 7.28 5.71
N TYR A 128 5.85 7.46 5.17
CA TYR A 128 4.74 6.54 5.38
C TYR A 128 4.26 5.98 4.04
N LYS A 129 3.68 4.79 4.10
CA LYS A 129 2.88 4.20 3.03
C LYS A 129 1.53 3.80 3.59
N LEU A 130 0.52 3.88 2.74
CA LEU A 130 -0.84 3.52 3.09
C LEU A 130 -1.20 2.24 2.37
N PHE A 131 -1.68 1.28 3.14
CA PHE A 131 -2.14 -0.01 2.64
C PHE A 131 -3.61 -0.20 2.99
N ALA A 132 -4.29 -1.04 2.24
CA ALA A 132 -5.60 -1.58 2.61
C ALA A 132 -5.69 -3.04 2.15
N GLU A 133 -6.54 -3.81 2.81
CA GLU A 133 -6.80 -5.23 2.49
C GLU A 133 -7.88 -5.39 1.42
N GLY A 134 -8.71 -4.36 1.23
CA GLY A 134 -9.78 -4.39 0.24
C GLY A 134 -10.31 -2.99 -0.09
N ILE A 135 -11.06 -2.92 -1.18
CA ILE A 135 -11.71 -1.72 -1.67
C ILE A 135 -13.09 -2.08 -2.21
N SER A 136 -14.09 -1.23 -1.99
CA SER A 136 -15.42 -1.37 -2.58
C SER A 136 -16.04 -0.02 -2.89
N LYS A 137 -17.04 0.00 -3.76
CA LYS A 137 -17.83 1.21 -4.04
C LYS A 137 -18.70 1.54 -2.82
N ALA A 138 -18.72 2.80 -2.42
CA ALA A 138 -19.56 3.26 -1.32
C ALA A 138 -21.04 3.00 -1.64
N GLY A 139 -21.77 2.40 -0.68
CA GLY A 139 -23.18 2.02 -0.86
C GLY A 139 -23.42 0.71 -1.63
N ALA A 140 -22.38 0.05 -2.15
CA ALA A 140 -22.51 -1.32 -2.64
C ALA A 140 -22.57 -2.30 -1.47
N ALA A 141 -23.30 -3.41 -1.63
CA ALA A 141 -23.20 -4.54 -0.70
C ALA A 141 -21.74 -5.02 -0.66
N LYS A 142 -21.20 -5.30 0.54
CA LYS A 142 -19.84 -5.84 0.68
C LYS A 142 -19.72 -7.09 -0.17
N VAL A 143 -18.95 -7.01 -1.25
CA VAL A 143 -18.47 -8.18 -1.96
C VAL A 143 -17.32 -8.71 -1.12
N GLU A 144 -17.48 -9.87 -0.49
CA GLU A 144 -16.34 -10.54 0.15
C GLU A 144 -15.31 -10.85 -0.94
N MET A 145 -14.25 -10.06 -0.98
CA MET A 145 -13.11 -10.36 -1.84
C MET A 145 -12.46 -11.63 -1.29
N PRO A 146 -12.14 -12.62 -2.13
CA PRO A 146 -11.50 -13.84 -1.66
C PRO A 146 -10.15 -13.45 -1.04
N LYS A 147 -10.07 -13.55 0.29
CA LYS A 147 -8.80 -13.49 1.00
C LYS A 147 -7.94 -14.61 0.44
N LYS A 148 -6.81 -14.30 -0.20
CA LYS A 148 -5.77 -15.31 -0.42
C LYS A 148 -5.37 -15.79 0.97
N ASP A 149 -5.84 -16.99 1.32
CA ASP A 149 -5.36 -17.74 2.47
C ASP A 149 -3.84 -17.83 2.36
N ASP A 150 -3.13 -17.14 3.25
CA ASP A 150 -1.71 -17.31 3.46
C ASP A 150 -1.48 -18.65 4.20
N LYS A 151 -1.81 -19.75 3.53
CA LYS A 151 -1.42 -21.09 3.96
C LYS A 151 -0.03 -21.37 3.39
N MET A 152 0.99 -20.88 4.09
CA MET A 152 2.33 -21.47 4.01
C MET A 152 2.21 -23.00 4.24
N PRO A 153 2.67 -23.85 3.31
CA PRO A 153 2.82 -25.26 3.59
C PRO A 153 3.96 -25.44 4.59
N LYS A 154 3.65 -25.96 5.78
CA LYS A 154 4.67 -26.55 6.65
C LYS A 154 5.28 -27.74 5.92
N LYS A 155 6.56 -27.64 5.58
CA LYS A 155 7.43 -28.81 5.37
C LYS A 155 8.51 -28.78 6.44
#